data_AF-E6W3J5-F1
#
_entry.id   AF-E6W3J5-F1
#
_cell.length_a   1.000
_cell.length_b   1.000
_cell.length_c   1.000
_cell.angle_alpha   90.00
_cell.angle_beta   90.00
_cell.angle_gamma   90.00
#
_symmetry.space_group_name_H-M   'P 1'
#
loop_
_entity.id
_entity.type
_entity.pdbx_description
1 polymer ?
#
loop_
_entity_poly.entity_id
_entity_poly.type
_entity_poly.pdbx_seq_one_letter_code
_entity_poly.pdbx_strand_id
1 'polypeptide(L)'
;MKFRPARQRAVLHRLTGACLLVCLFLPAMAHALNQLTEEDTMSIIARDLGIRLAIPADWFAEEATHADRIYMASPQMGYRSSIALSLERLESPTPEAFEKLITGVPDALASRHPDLKILRQQKFMQDNMPAWFIRYQWSHDSVPHSFEQVTALIVTNLDHGSVVQVDGSTIAPLAQEYMPLFADIVNSIEGLGGNEQRDFPPPGYRTHFSYHTHASLALPVEWDPQEESGSHAIYREDIEDREEEIQRPGVLAVHLTRLAQADGSEPQKLLEQTRRISRAEQAVLSESRTTVDGRDATTITLRYRDTEHDLDLFLHQIAFLAGSMLYSLTMVAEEARKDELLPEMTRALQSLRVIPFDDSMIAHSKGGPFQTIFDERLMLSLIIPTPWTGQWDGEKLLRFYGPPQPDFDDYRPTISFQAIPVEGFGYDWLEEVIATLGRDMEEEYNQYTLVLENRFLTEDLDPAHLRRYQWVDEESGLGFSQFQVLLMANSHMYIINGATLTELERQFIPTLMDIFQSLRVIPRSD
;
A
#
# COMPACT_ATOMS: atom_id res chain seq x y z
N MET A 1 -29.36 -95.87 5.70
CA MET A 1 -28.19 -96.66 6.16
C MET A 1 -27.00 -95.70 6.30
N LYS A 2 -26.45 -95.60 7.51
CA LYS A 2 -25.13 -95.03 7.92
C LYS A 2 -24.77 -93.54 7.67
N PHE A 3 -24.79 -92.82 8.79
CA PHE A 3 -23.80 -91.88 9.37
C PHE A 3 -23.21 -90.67 8.58
N ARG A 4 -23.47 -89.49 9.18
CA ARG A 4 -22.77 -88.18 9.13
C ARG A 4 -21.28 -88.29 9.59
N PRO A 5 -20.40 -87.23 9.64
CA PRO A 5 -20.68 -85.77 9.65
C PRO A 5 -19.62 -84.78 9.06
N ALA A 6 -19.97 -83.47 9.20
CA ALA A 6 -19.09 -82.30 9.43
C ALA A 6 -18.33 -81.70 8.22
N ARG A 7 -18.18 -80.37 8.02
CA ARG A 7 -18.30 -79.18 8.88
C ARG A 7 -18.28 -77.89 8.02
N GLN A 8 -18.96 -76.84 8.52
CA GLN A 8 -18.70 -75.39 8.36
C GLN A 8 -18.89 -74.75 6.96
N ARG A 9 -19.99 -73.99 6.75
CA ARG A 9 -20.14 -72.51 6.88
C ARG A 9 -19.36 -71.74 5.79
N ALA A 10 -19.88 -70.72 5.11
CA ALA A 10 -21.21 -70.12 5.01
C ALA A 10 -21.16 -69.16 3.80
N VAL A 11 -22.30 -69.01 3.15
CA VAL A 11 -22.80 -67.89 2.33
C VAL A 11 -22.06 -66.56 2.51
N LEU A 12 -21.52 -65.98 1.41
CA LEU A 12 -21.71 -64.58 0.99
C LEU A 12 -20.97 -64.30 -0.34
N HIS A 13 -21.69 -64.17 -1.46
CA HIS A 13 -21.16 -63.55 -2.70
C HIS A 13 -22.28 -62.78 -3.40
N ARG A 14 -22.58 -61.60 -2.86
CA ARG A 14 -23.17 -60.44 -3.54
C ARG A 14 -22.62 -59.23 -2.80
N LEU A 15 -21.46 -58.72 -3.24
CA LEU A 15 -20.89 -57.38 -2.95
C LEU A 15 -19.44 -57.35 -3.47
N THR A 16 -19.27 -57.40 -4.79
CA THR A 16 -17.97 -57.16 -5.46
C THR A 16 -18.12 -56.18 -6.63
N GLY A 17 -18.96 -55.16 -6.43
CA GLY A 17 -19.18 -54.07 -7.38
C GLY A 17 -19.13 -52.66 -6.78
N ALA A 18 -18.98 -52.50 -5.46
CA ALA A 18 -19.06 -51.20 -4.78
C ALA A 18 -17.73 -50.71 -4.15
N CYS A 19 -16.64 -51.49 -4.21
CA CYS A 19 -15.37 -51.10 -3.56
C CYS A 19 -14.31 -50.49 -4.50
N LEU A 20 -14.56 -50.34 -5.81
CA LEU A 20 -13.60 -49.70 -6.72
C LEU A 20 -13.91 -48.23 -7.05
N LEU A 21 -15.09 -47.71 -6.70
CA LEU A 21 -15.43 -46.30 -6.91
C LEU A 21 -15.19 -45.39 -5.68
N VAL A 22 -14.98 -45.97 -4.50
CA VAL A 22 -14.79 -45.20 -3.25
C VAL A 22 -13.32 -44.82 -3.02
N CYS A 23 -12.35 -45.50 -3.65
CA CYS A 23 -10.93 -45.19 -3.46
C CYS A 23 -10.37 -44.09 -4.39
N LEU A 24 -11.17 -43.55 -5.31
CA LEU A 24 -10.74 -42.49 -6.24
C LEU A 24 -11.38 -41.11 -5.97
N PHE A 25 -12.32 -41.00 -5.04
CA PHE A 25 -13.04 -39.74 -4.76
C PHE A 25 -12.80 -39.15 -3.35
N LEU A 26 -12.10 -39.86 -2.46
CA LEU A 26 -11.85 -39.39 -1.09
C LEU A 26 -10.76 -38.30 -0.94
N PRO A 27 -9.71 -38.19 -1.79
CA PRO A 27 -8.78 -37.06 -1.70
C PRO A 27 -9.39 -35.74 -2.18
N ALA A 28 -10.37 -35.79 -3.10
CA ALA A 28 -11.00 -34.60 -3.66
C ALA A 28 -12.10 -34.01 -2.77
N MET A 29 -12.82 -34.83 -1.99
CA MET A 29 -13.83 -34.31 -1.05
C MET A 29 -13.23 -33.73 0.24
N ALA A 30 -12.02 -34.14 0.64
CA ALA A 30 -11.33 -33.53 1.78
C ALA A 30 -10.66 -32.18 1.44
N HIS A 31 -10.46 -31.88 0.15
CA HIS A 31 -9.93 -30.59 -0.30
C HIS A 31 -11.03 -29.55 -0.57
N ALA A 32 -12.30 -29.98 -0.64
CA ALA A 32 -13.45 -29.14 -0.96
C ALA A 32 -14.20 -28.59 0.28
N LEU A 33 -13.69 -28.82 1.49
CA LEU A 33 -14.44 -28.52 2.73
C LEU A 33 -13.97 -27.28 3.51
N ASN A 34 -12.80 -26.71 3.21
CA ASN A 34 -12.29 -25.48 3.83
C ASN A 34 -11.55 -24.64 2.77
N GLN A 35 -12.19 -24.32 1.65
CA GLN A 35 -11.74 -23.17 0.87
C GLN A 35 -12.44 -21.98 1.48
N LEU A 36 -11.69 -20.95 1.88
CA LEU A 36 -12.28 -19.66 2.19
C LEU A 36 -13.18 -19.25 1.02
N THR A 37 -14.48 -19.21 1.25
CA THR A 37 -15.37 -18.61 0.25
C THR A 37 -15.14 -17.11 0.31
N GLU A 38 -15.25 -16.42 -0.83
CA GLU A 38 -14.98 -14.99 -0.87
C GLU A 38 -15.93 -14.16 0.03
N GLU A 39 -17.01 -14.75 0.53
CA GLU A 39 -17.94 -14.15 1.49
C GLU A 39 -17.42 -14.17 2.95
N ASP A 40 -16.47 -15.05 3.28
CA ASP A 40 -15.96 -15.25 4.65
C ASP A 40 -14.64 -14.51 4.94
N THR A 41 -14.09 -13.80 3.95
CA THR A 41 -12.78 -13.13 4.05
C THR A 41 -12.86 -11.63 3.82
N MET A 42 -12.05 -10.91 4.58
CA MET A 42 -11.74 -9.51 4.36
C MET A 42 -10.38 -9.38 3.66
N SER A 43 -10.36 -8.68 2.52
CA SER A 43 -9.12 -8.26 1.87
C SER A 43 -8.50 -7.10 2.66
N ILE A 44 -7.27 -7.29 3.13
CA ILE A 44 -6.48 -6.32 3.87
C ILE A 44 -5.30 -5.86 3.00
N ILE A 45 -5.02 -4.56 3.02
CA ILE A 45 -3.81 -3.99 2.41
C ILE A 45 -2.87 -3.58 3.54
N ALA A 46 -1.80 -4.35 3.74
CA ALA A 46 -0.75 -4.06 4.72
C ALA A 46 0.39 -3.30 4.02
N ARG A 47 0.25 -1.97 3.94
CA ARG A 47 1.14 -1.09 3.16
C ARG A 47 2.56 -1.06 3.69
N ASP A 48 2.70 -1.06 5.01
CA ASP A 48 3.97 -1.16 5.73
C ASP A 48 4.76 -2.41 5.33
N LEU A 49 4.06 -3.48 4.95
CA LEU A 49 4.62 -4.74 4.47
C LEU A 49 4.68 -4.83 2.94
N GLY A 50 4.09 -3.86 2.23
CA GLY A 50 4.01 -3.87 0.77
C GLY A 50 3.15 -4.99 0.18
N ILE A 51 2.12 -5.46 0.91
CA ILE A 51 1.27 -6.58 0.47
C ILE A 51 -0.23 -6.31 0.58
N ARG A 52 -1.00 -7.07 -0.18
CA ARG A 52 -2.41 -7.37 0.04
C ARG A 52 -2.55 -8.82 0.52
N LEU A 53 -3.51 -9.11 1.38
CA LEU A 53 -3.81 -10.47 1.83
C LEU A 53 -5.28 -10.62 2.22
N ALA A 54 -5.83 -11.83 2.13
CA ALA A 54 -7.15 -12.16 2.64
C ALA A 54 -7.05 -12.74 4.06
N ILE A 55 -7.81 -12.19 5.00
CA ILE A 55 -7.92 -12.67 6.39
C ILE A 55 -9.39 -13.01 6.66
N PRO A 56 -9.71 -14.05 7.44
CA PRO A 56 -11.09 -14.35 7.82
C PRO A 56 -11.76 -13.16 8.50
N ALA A 57 -13.03 -12.90 8.17
CA ALA A 57 -13.74 -11.72 8.65
C ALA A 57 -13.92 -11.69 10.19
N ASP A 58 -13.89 -12.85 10.85
CA ASP A 58 -14.02 -13.00 12.30
C ASP A 58 -12.69 -12.89 13.06
N TRP A 59 -11.57 -12.69 12.35
CA TRP A 59 -10.27 -12.44 12.94
C TRP A 59 -10.07 -10.95 13.18
N PHE A 60 -9.36 -10.61 14.25
CA PHE A 60 -9.06 -9.22 14.60
C PHE A 60 -7.55 -8.98 14.61
N ALA A 61 -7.16 -7.75 14.28
CA ALA A 61 -5.77 -7.31 14.37
C ALA A 61 -5.43 -6.96 15.83
N GLU A 62 -4.20 -7.24 16.24
CA GLU A 62 -3.67 -6.86 17.55
C GLU A 62 -2.29 -6.24 17.38
N GLU A 63 -1.85 -5.42 18.34
CA GLU A 63 -0.48 -4.90 18.35
C GLU A 63 0.48 -5.96 18.92
N ALA A 64 1.62 -6.16 18.28
CA ALA A 64 2.64 -7.11 18.73
C ALA A 64 4.01 -6.44 18.85
N THR A 65 4.81 -6.87 19.83
CA THR A 65 6.18 -6.36 20.04
C THR A 65 7.22 -6.97 19.11
N HIS A 66 6.89 -8.06 18.42
CA HIS A 66 7.83 -8.88 17.65
C HIS A 66 7.36 -9.18 16.22
N ALA A 67 6.29 -8.51 15.78
CA ALA A 67 5.75 -8.62 14.43
C ALA A 67 5.18 -7.26 14.04
N ASP A 68 5.27 -6.94 12.75
CA ASP A 68 4.71 -5.69 12.23
C ASP A 68 3.17 -5.73 12.27
N ARG A 69 2.58 -6.91 12.04
CA ARG A 69 1.14 -7.16 12.17
C ARG A 69 0.89 -8.52 12.80
N ILE A 70 -0.17 -8.64 13.61
CA ILE A 70 -0.70 -9.93 14.03
C ILE A 70 -2.22 -9.95 13.89
N TYR A 71 -2.74 -11.06 13.37
CA TYR A 71 -4.16 -11.35 13.31
C TYR A 71 -4.46 -12.58 14.16
N MET A 72 -5.52 -12.50 14.96
CA MET A 72 -5.89 -13.57 15.89
C MET A 72 -7.32 -14.01 15.68
N ALA A 73 -7.52 -15.31 15.78
CA ALA A 73 -8.84 -15.92 15.87
C ALA A 73 -9.47 -15.71 17.26
N SER A 74 -10.78 -15.96 17.34
CA SER A 74 -11.46 -16.12 18.62
C SER A 74 -10.84 -17.27 19.45
N PRO A 75 -10.82 -17.18 20.80
CA PRO A 75 -10.21 -18.22 21.62
C PRO A 75 -10.98 -19.53 21.52
N GLN A 76 -10.26 -20.61 21.22
CA GLN A 76 -10.77 -21.97 21.26
C GLN A 76 -9.90 -22.81 22.18
N MET A 77 -10.51 -23.57 23.10
CA MET A 77 -9.78 -24.36 24.10
C MET A 77 -8.78 -23.54 24.96
N GLY A 78 -9.05 -22.24 25.15
CA GLY A 78 -8.17 -21.33 25.88
C GLY A 78 -6.94 -20.86 25.09
N TYR A 79 -6.86 -21.16 23.79
CA TYR A 79 -5.79 -20.72 22.89
C TYR A 79 -6.35 -19.87 21.75
N ARG A 80 -5.60 -18.87 21.28
CA ARG A 80 -5.94 -18.10 20.07
C ARG A 80 -4.98 -18.49 18.95
N SER A 81 -5.51 -19.13 17.92
CA SER A 81 -4.77 -19.31 16.66
C SER A 81 -4.43 -17.94 16.09
N SER A 82 -3.24 -17.77 15.55
CA SER A 82 -2.78 -16.47 15.04
C SER A 82 -1.91 -16.59 13.80
N ILE A 83 -1.83 -15.49 13.05
CA ILE A 83 -0.83 -15.25 12.02
C ILE A 83 -0.13 -13.93 12.34
N ALA A 84 1.19 -13.99 12.48
CA ALA A 84 2.06 -12.83 12.55
C ALA A 84 2.71 -12.59 11.19
N LEU A 85 2.89 -11.32 10.84
CA LEU A 85 3.55 -10.87 9.63
C LEU A 85 4.70 -9.96 10.01
N SER A 86 5.84 -10.16 9.37
CA SER A 86 7.02 -9.31 9.52
C SER A 86 7.67 -9.05 8.16
N LEU A 87 8.19 -7.84 7.97
CA LEU A 87 8.99 -7.47 6.82
C LEU A 87 10.47 -7.75 7.10
N GLU A 88 11.03 -8.64 6.31
CA GLU A 88 12.46 -8.93 6.28
C GLU A 88 13.09 -8.31 5.02
N ARG A 89 14.36 -7.92 5.12
CA ARG A 89 15.15 -7.44 3.98
C ARG A 89 16.30 -8.39 3.70
N LEU A 90 16.41 -8.83 2.45
CA LEU A 90 17.57 -9.59 2.00
C LEU A 90 18.81 -8.69 2.00
N GLU A 91 19.93 -9.23 2.47
CA GLU A 91 21.26 -8.58 2.38
C GLU A 91 21.60 -8.21 0.92
N SER A 92 21.08 -8.97 -0.03
CA SER A 92 21.19 -8.69 -1.45
C SER A 92 19.90 -9.11 -2.16
N PRO A 93 19.37 -8.30 -3.09
CA PRO A 93 18.14 -8.57 -3.84
C PRO A 93 18.34 -9.65 -4.92
N THR A 94 18.80 -10.84 -4.54
CA THR A 94 19.07 -11.93 -5.49
C THR A 94 18.40 -13.25 -5.08
N PRO A 95 18.06 -14.11 -6.04
CA PRO A 95 17.55 -15.46 -5.75
C PRO A 95 18.49 -16.27 -4.84
N GLU A 96 19.80 -16.12 -4.98
CA GLU A 96 20.79 -16.82 -4.15
C GLU A 96 20.76 -16.36 -2.69
N ALA A 97 20.51 -15.07 -2.45
CA ALA A 97 20.37 -14.55 -1.09
C ALA A 97 19.11 -15.11 -0.42
N PHE A 98 18.00 -15.22 -1.16
CA PHE A 98 16.78 -15.88 -0.67
C PHE A 98 17.03 -17.37 -0.37
N GLU A 99 17.75 -18.08 -1.25
CA GLU A 99 18.13 -19.48 -1.03
C GLU A 99 19.00 -19.68 0.23
N LYS A 100 19.95 -18.76 0.47
CA LYS A 100 20.76 -18.75 1.68
C LYS A 100 19.90 -18.52 2.93
N LEU A 101 18.95 -17.58 2.88
CA LEU A 101 18.01 -17.28 3.95
C LEU A 101 17.21 -18.54 4.34
N ILE A 102 16.51 -19.16 3.39
CA ILE A 102 15.62 -20.30 3.68
C ILE A 102 16.38 -21.57 4.11
N THR A 103 17.66 -21.70 3.75
CA THR A 103 18.51 -22.82 4.19
C THR A 103 18.85 -22.75 5.68
N GLY A 104 18.95 -21.53 6.24
CA GLY A 104 19.26 -21.34 7.66
C GLY A 104 18.07 -21.48 8.61
N VAL A 105 16.83 -21.34 8.11
CA VAL A 105 15.62 -21.32 8.95
C VAL A 105 15.42 -22.63 9.74
N PRO A 106 15.52 -23.84 9.16
CA PRO A 106 15.33 -25.08 9.92
C PRO A 106 16.28 -25.23 11.12
N ASP A 107 17.55 -24.86 10.95
CA ASP A 107 18.56 -24.92 12.02
C ASP A 107 18.26 -23.87 13.10
N ALA A 108 17.82 -22.67 12.71
CA ALA A 108 17.38 -21.63 13.63
C ALA A 108 16.10 -22.03 14.40
N LEU A 109 15.19 -22.79 13.80
CA LEU A 109 14.01 -23.33 14.49
C LEU A 109 14.40 -24.46 15.46
N ALA A 110 15.27 -25.39 15.04
CA ALA A 110 15.70 -26.51 15.87
C ALA A 110 16.50 -26.05 17.10
N SER A 111 17.25 -24.95 16.98
CA SER A 111 17.95 -24.36 18.14
C SER A 111 17.01 -23.73 19.17
N ARG A 112 15.87 -23.19 18.73
CA ARG A 112 14.81 -22.62 19.61
C ARG A 112 13.90 -23.69 20.20
N HIS A 113 13.65 -24.77 19.47
CA HIS A 113 12.72 -25.84 19.84
C HIS A 113 13.42 -27.21 19.73
N PRO A 114 14.02 -27.72 20.81
CA PRO A 114 14.81 -28.96 20.77
C PRO A 114 14.02 -30.21 20.36
N ASP A 115 12.70 -30.20 20.52
CA ASP A 115 11.78 -31.28 20.15
C ASP A 115 11.06 -31.04 18.81
N LEU A 116 11.55 -30.07 18.01
CA LEU A 116 11.00 -29.72 16.71
C LEU A 116 10.88 -30.94 15.80
N LYS A 117 9.67 -31.14 15.28
CA LYS A 117 9.36 -32.10 14.23
C LYS A 117 8.88 -31.37 13.00
N ILE A 118 9.72 -31.33 11.95
CA ILE A 118 9.32 -30.82 10.64
C ILE A 118 8.32 -31.80 10.02
N LEU A 119 7.14 -31.28 9.66
CA LEU A 119 6.04 -32.06 9.08
C LEU A 119 6.01 -31.92 7.56
N ARG A 120 6.29 -30.73 7.04
CA ARG A 120 6.34 -30.44 5.61
C ARG A 120 7.27 -29.26 5.34
N GLN A 121 7.97 -29.29 4.21
CA GLN A 121 8.74 -28.17 3.69
C GLN A 121 8.55 -28.12 2.17
N GLN A 122 8.34 -26.94 1.61
CA GLN A 122 8.06 -26.77 0.19
C GLN A 122 8.59 -25.41 -0.31
N LYS A 123 9.15 -25.42 -1.52
CA LYS A 123 9.37 -24.21 -2.32
C LYS A 123 8.25 -24.09 -3.35
N PHE A 124 7.84 -22.87 -3.64
CA PHE A 124 6.80 -22.59 -4.63
C PHE A 124 7.00 -21.19 -5.22
N MET A 125 6.16 -20.83 -6.18
CA MET A 125 6.14 -19.49 -6.78
C MET A 125 4.84 -18.81 -6.41
N GLN A 126 4.93 -17.53 -6.06
CA GLN A 126 3.80 -16.68 -5.72
C GLN A 126 3.99 -15.36 -6.47
N ASP A 127 3.04 -15.00 -7.34
CA ASP A 127 3.15 -13.85 -8.26
C ASP A 127 4.45 -13.82 -9.08
N ASN A 128 4.90 -14.99 -9.54
CA ASN A 128 6.19 -15.19 -10.22
C ASN A 128 7.43 -14.85 -9.37
N MET A 129 7.26 -14.67 -8.06
CA MET A 129 8.34 -14.49 -7.10
C MET A 129 8.62 -15.78 -6.31
N PRO A 130 9.87 -16.02 -5.90
CA PRO A 130 10.21 -17.17 -5.06
C PRO A 130 9.49 -17.10 -3.71
N ALA A 131 8.95 -18.24 -3.28
CA ALA A 131 8.37 -18.42 -1.97
C ALA A 131 8.78 -19.77 -1.34
N TRP A 132 8.80 -19.81 -0.02
CA TRP A 132 9.15 -20.99 0.75
C TRP A 132 8.23 -21.14 1.94
N PHE A 133 7.89 -22.38 2.29
CA PHE A 133 6.97 -22.72 3.36
C PHE A 133 7.51 -23.90 4.15
N ILE A 134 7.41 -23.83 5.48
CA ILE A 134 7.67 -24.93 6.40
C ILE A 134 6.53 -25.07 7.40
N ARG A 135 6.07 -26.30 7.62
CA ARG A 135 5.12 -26.68 8.67
C ARG A 135 5.82 -27.60 9.65
N TYR A 136 5.71 -27.29 10.93
CA TYR A 136 6.42 -28.02 11.97
C TYR A 136 5.60 -28.07 13.27
N GLN A 137 5.98 -28.99 14.14
CA GLN A 137 5.36 -29.23 15.43
C GLN A 137 6.42 -29.23 16.53
N TRP A 138 6.09 -28.70 17.70
CA TRP A 138 6.98 -28.66 18.87
C TRP A 138 6.15 -28.54 20.15
N SER A 139 6.77 -28.73 21.33
CA SER A 139 6.05 -28.70 22.62
C SER A 139 6.56 -27.56 23.52
N HIS A 140 5.65 -26.96 24.29
CA HIS A 140 6.00 -25.93 25.26
C HIS A 140 5.55 -26.35 26.66
N ASP A 141 6.42 -26.18 27.67
CA ASP A 141 6.17 -26.69 29.03
C ASP A 141 4.93 -26.10 29.70
N SER A 142 4.51 -24.88 29.30
CA SER A 142 3.34 -24.21 29.88
C SER A 142 2.01 -24.55 29.19
N VAL A 143 2.02 -25.29 28.08
CA VAL A 143 0.81 -25.60 27.30
C VAL A 143 0.64 -27.11 27.21
N PRO A 144 -0.52 -27.67 27.60
CA PRO A 144 -0.72 -29.13 27.64
C PRO A 144 -0.78 -29.80 26.26
N HIS A 145 -0.75 -29.00 25.19
CA HIS A 145 -0.81 -29.44 23.80
C HIS A 145 0.47 -29.03 23.08
N SER A 146 0.91 -29.86 22.14
CA SER A 146 1.96 -29.46 21.20
C SER A 146 1.42 -28.34 20.30
N PHE A 147 2.32 -27.45 19.90
CA PHE A 147 2.07 -26.44 18.90
C PHE A 147 2.28 -27.00 17.52
N GLU A 148 1.47 -26.53 16.58
CA GLU A 148 1.67 -26.74 15.17
C GLU A 148 1.72 -25.38 14.49
N GLN A 149 2.82 -25.13 13.80
CA GLN A 149 3.14 -23.82 13.24
C GLN A 149 3.48 -23.93 11.76
N VAL A 150 3.28 -22.82 11.07
CA VAL A 150 3.76 -22.60 9.72
C VAL A 150 4.64 -21.36 9.71
N THR A 151 5.74 -21.43 8.96
CA THR A 151 6.52 -20.24 8.58
C THR A 151 6.55 -20.21 7.06
N ALA A 152 6.12 -19.10 6.47
CA ALA A 152 6.29 -18.83 5.05
C ALA A 152 7.19 -17.61 4.86
N LEU A 153 8.05 -17.67 3.84
CA LEU A 153 8.88 -16.55 3.39
C LEU A 153 8.52 -16.28 1.93
N ILE A 154 7.98 -15.10 1.66
CA ILE A 154 7.43 -14.72 0.35
C ILE A 154 8.16 -13.48 -0.13
N VAL A 155 8.86 -13.57 -1.26
CA VAL A 155 9.48 -12.38 -1.87
C VAL A 155 8.38 -11.51 -2.47
N THR A 156 8.23 -10.28 -1.99
CA THR A 156 7.19 -9.35 -2.44
C THR A 156 7.73 -8.32 -3.43
N ASN A 157 9.02 -7.99 -3.34
CA ASN A 157 9.72 -7.17 -4.31
C ASN A 157 11.19 -7.59 -4.36
N LEU A 158 11.58 -8.27 -5.45
CA LEU A 158 12.96 -8.76 -5.59
C LEU A 158 13.93 -7.61 -5.75
N ASP A 159 13.60 -6.54 -6.49
CA ASP A 159 14.48 -5.40 -6.74
C ASP A 159 14.87 -4.65 -5.45
N HIS A 160 13.97 -4.65 -4.46
CA HIS A 160 14.21 -4.08 -3.13
C HIS A 160 14.61 -5.11 -2.07
N GLY A 161 14.69 -6.40 -2.44
CA GLY A 161 15.00 -7.48 -1.51
C GLY A 161 13.96 -7.65 -0.40
N SER A 162 12.72 -7.22 -0.62
CA SER A 162 11.64 -7.29 0.37
C SER A 162 11.09 -8.71 0.45
N VAL A 163 11.08 -9.27 1.65
CA VAL A 163 10.53 -10.59 1.95
C VAL A 163 9.54 -10.46 3.10
N VAL A 164 8.32 -10.91 2.91
CA VAL A 164 7.37 -11.02 4.02
C VAL A 164 7.52 -12.40 4.65
N GLN A 165 7.78 -12.40 5.96
CA GLN A 165 7.68 -13.57 6.81
C GLN A 165 6.27 -13.68 7.39
N VAL A 166 5.69 -14.86 7.26
CA VAL A 166 4.36 -15.19 7.78
C VAL A 166 4.51 -16.34 8.77
N ASP A 167 4.22 -16.09 10.04
CA ASP A 167 4.27 -17.09 11.10
C ASP A 167 2.86 -17.38 11.63
N GLY A 168 2.30 -18.53 11.22
CA GLY A 168 1.02 -19.02 11.70
C GLY A 168 1.19 -20.01 12.84
N SER A 169 0.40 -19.87 13.91
CA SER A 169 0.50 -20.71 15.10
C SER A 169 -0.85 -21.21 15.59
N THR A 170 -0.94 -22.50 15.88
CA THR A 170 -2.07 -23.11 16.56
C THR A 170 -1.63 -24.26 17.47
N ILE A 171 -2.53 -24.77 18.29
CA ILE A 171 -2.31 -25.99 19.07
C ILE A 171 -2.76 -27.22 18.26
N ALA A 172 -2.11 -28.36 18.46
CA ALA A 172 -2.35 -29.57 17.67
C ALA A 172 -3.83 -30.03 17.60
N PRO A 173 -4.66 -29.90 18.66
CA PRO A 173 -6.08 -30.21 18.56
C PRO A 173 -6.85 -29.36 17.55
N LEU A 174 -6.41 -28.12 17.31
CA LEU A 174 -7.04 -27.16 16.41
C LEU A 174 -6.39 -27.14 15.01
N ALA A 175 -5.28 -27.85 14.81
CA ALA A 175 -4.52 -27.81 13.59
C ALA A 175 -5.30 -28.32 12.35
N GLN A 176 -6.25 -29.23 12.53
CA GLN A 176 -7.09 -29.69 11.42
C GLN A 176 -7.97 -28.56 10.83
N GLU A 177 -8.39 -27.63 11.67
CA GLU A 177 -9.22 -26.47 11.31
C GLU A 177 -8.35 -25.34 10.75
N TYR A 178 -7.30 -24.96 11.47
CA TYR A 178 -6.53 -23.75 11.17
C TYR A 178 -5.38 -23.93 10.17
N MET A 179 -4.82 -25.14 9.99
CA MET A 179 -3.73 -25.30 9.03
C MET A 179 -4.14 -25.07 7.57
N PRO A 180 -5.33 -25.53 7.11
CA PRO A 180 -5.85 -25.14 5.79
C PRO A 180 -6.01 -23.62 5.67
N LEU A 181 -6.59 -22.99 6.70
CA LEU A 181 -6.79 -21.55 6.75
C LEU A 181 -5.49 -20.76 6.64
N PHE A 182 -4.44 -21.18 7.35
CA PHE A 182 -3.14 -20.51 7.24
C PHE A 182 -2.53 -20.65 5.85
N ALA A 183 -2.71 -21.80 5.21
CA ALA A 183 -2.27 -21.99 3.83
C ALA A 183 -3.04 -21.08 2.87
N ASP A 184 -4.36 -20.93 3.04
CA ASP A 184 -5.17 -20.02 2.24
C ASP A 184 -4.74 -18.56 2.41
N ILE A 185 -4.49 -18.11 3.65
CA ILE A 185 -3.97 -16.76 3.93
C ILE A 185 -2.61 -16.57 3.26
N VAL A 186 -1.67 -17.51 3.43
CA VAL A 186 -0.35 -17.46 2.77
C VAL A 186 -0.49 -17.37 1.26
N ASN A 187 -1.36 -18.18 0.65
CA ASN A 187 -1.58 -18.19 -0.80
C ASN A 187 -2.28 -16.92 -1.31
N SER A 188 -2.99 -16.19 -0.44
CA SER A 188 -3.68 -14.94 -0.79
C SER A 188 -2.76 -13.70 -0.78
N ILE A 189 -1.51 -13.84 -0.33
CA ILE A 189 -0.58 -12.72 -0.25
C ILE A 189 -0.20 -12.27 -1.66
N GLU A 190 -0.52 -11.03 -2.00
CA GLU A 190 -0.13 -10.41 -3.27
C GLU A 190 0.84 -9.27 -2.99
N GLY A 191 1.95 -9.21 -3.73
CA GLY A 191 2.85 -8.06 -3.67
C GLY A 191 2.18 -6.83 -4.28
N LEU A 192 2.19 -5.69 -3.59
CA LEU A 192 1.72 -4.42 -4.16
C LEU A 192 2.72 -4.02 -5.26
N GLY A 193 2.36 -4.22 -6.52
CA GLY A 193 3.24 -3.96 -7.66
C GLY A 193 3.63 -2.48 -7.78
N GLY A 194 4.67 -2.17 -8.58
CA GLY A 194 5.25 -0.82 -8.71
C GLY A 194 4.32 0.31 -9.22
N ASN A 195 3.05 0.02 -9.54
CA ASN A 195 2.01 1.03 -9.78
C ASN A 195 1.12 1.25 -8.54
N GLU A 196 0.91 0.24 -7.69
CA GLU A 196 0.18 0.36 -6.41
C GLU A 196 1.11 0.78 -5.25
N GLN A 197 2.43 0.52 -5.37
CA GLN A 197 3.49 1.12 -4.53
C GLN A 197 3.80 2.58 -4.91
N ARG A 198 3.21 3.09 -5.99
CA ARG A 198 3.70 4.29 -6.69
C ARG A 198 3.31 5.62 -6.04
N ASP A 199 2.43 5.60 -5.06
CA ASP A 199 1.83 6.83 -4.54
C ASP A 199 2.16 7.13 -3.07
N PHE A 200 2.97 6.33 -2.39
CA PHE A 200 3.21 6.53 -0.95
C PHE A 200 4.69 6.58 -0.61
N PRO A 201 5.17 7.67 0.02
CA PRO A 201 6.48 7.67 0.61
C PRO A 201 6.48 6.77 1.87
N PRO A 202 7.58 6.07 2.18
CA PRO A 202 7.70 5.27 3.40
C PRO A 202 7.60 6.16 4.65
N PRO A 203 7.41 5.56 5.86
CA PRO A 203 7.48 6.31 7.11
C PRO A 203 8.73 7.21 7.16
N GLY A 204 8.58 8.44 7.64
CA GLY A 204 9.69 9.42 7.69
C GLY A 204 9.74 10.39 6.50
N TYR A 205 8.63 10.60 5.79
CA TYR A 205 8.50 11.61 4.75
C TYR A 205 7.36 12.57 5.08
N ARG A 206 7.38 13.76 4.46
CA ARG A 206 6.36 14.80 4.54
C ARG A 206 6.12 15.40 3.17
N THR A 207 4.88 15.77 2.85
CA THR A 207 4.60 16.56 1.65
C THR A 207 4.99 18.01 1.84
N HIS A 208 5.80 18.52 0.91
CA HIS A 208 6.08 19.93 0.77
C HIS A 208 5.31 20.48 -0.42
N PHE A 209 4.63 21.61 -0.22
CA PHE A 209 3.98 22.36 -1.28
C PHE A 209 4.56 23.76 -1.33
N SER A 210 4.99 24.18 -2.52
CA SER A 210 5.43 25.55 -2.76
C SER A 210 4.39 26.32 -3.56
N TYR A 211 3.91 27.43 -3.01
CA TYR A 211 2.99 28.34 -3.71
C TYR A 211 3.63 29.05 -4.90
N HIS A 212 4.95 29.16 -4.92
CA HIS A 212 5.67 29.83 -6.00
C HIS A 212 5.85 28.94 -7.23
N THR A 213 6.11 27.65 -6.99
CA THR A 213 6.28 26.68 -8.08
C THR A 213 5.00 25.92 -8.39
N HIS A 214 4.00 25.98 -7.50
CA HIS A 214 2.78 25.17 -7.55
C HIS A 214 3.07 23.67 -7.68
N ALA A 215 4.19 23.23 -7.13
CA ALA A 215 4.60 21.85 -7.07
C ALA A 215 4.42 21.32 -5.65
N SER A 216 3.92 20.08 -5.56
CA SER A 216 3.84 19.30 -4.34
C SER A 216 4.73 18.07 -4.51
N LEU A 217 5.60 17.78 -3.54
CA LEU A 217 6.43 16.58 -3.53
C LEU A 217 6.62 16.07 -2.10
N ALA A 218 6.79 14.77 -1.94
CA ALA A 218 7.15 14.17 -0.66
C ALA A 218 8.68 14.10 -0.53
N LEU A 219 9.21 14.62 0.58
CA LEU A 219 10.62 14.57 0.94
C LEU A 219 10.79 13.93 2.32
N PRO A 220 11.97 13.38 2.66
CA PRO A 220 12.23 12.92 4.01
C PRO A 220 12.00 14.07 5.02
N VAL A 221 11.59 13.75 6.25
CA VAL A 221 11.25 14.75 7.28
C VAL A 221 12.42 15.65 7.65
N GLU A 222 13.64 15.22 7.37
CA GLU A 222 14.87 15.98 7.55
C GLU A 222 15.07 17.04 6.47
N TRP A 223 14.27 17.08 5.41
CA TRP A 223 14.42 18.07 4.34
C TRP A 223 13.51 19.27 4.56
N ASP A 224 14.12 20.43 4.78
CA ASP A 224 13.37 21.66 5.04
C ASP A 224 13.47 22.68 3.89
N PRO A 225 12.38 23.45 3.65
CA PRO A 225 12.41 24.56 2.71
C PRO A 225 13.30 25.68 3.26
N GLN A 226 14.30 26.09 2.47
CA GLN A 226 15.26 27.13 2.84
C GLN A 226 15.01 28.44 2.11
N GLU A 227 14.60 28.37 0.85
CA GLU A 227 14.35 29.53 0.02
C GLU A 227 13.20 29.25 -0.93
N GLU A 228 12.20 30.14 -0.94
CA GLU A 228 11.22 30.19 -2.01
C GLU A 228 11.16 31.59 -2.60
N SER A 229 11.16 31.67 -3.92
CA SER A 229 10.95 32.90 -4.66
C SER A 229 10.07 32.63 -5.87
N GLY A 230 9.57 33.67 -6.53
CA GLY A 230 8.51 33.62 -7.56
C GLY A 230 8.61 32.58 -8.68
N SER A 231 9.72 31.87 -8.84
CA SER A 231 9.86 30.75 -9.77
C SER A 231 10.74 29.59 -9.26
N HIS A 232 11.06 29.52 -7.96
CA HIS A 232 11.89 28.45 -7.40
C HIS A 232 11.58 28.14 -5.95
N ALA A 233 11.81 26.89 -5.56
CA ALA A 233 11.82 26.41 -4.18
C ALA A 233 13.08 25.57 -3.95
N ILE A 234 13.80 25.82 -2.86
CA ILE A 234 15.03 25.10 -2.50
C ILE A 234 14.81 24.42 -1.16
N TYR A 235 15.02 23.11 -1.16
CA TYR A 235 15.00 22.25 0.01
C TYR A 235 16.43 21.81 0.32
N ARG A 236 16.75 21.72 1.61
CA ARG A 236 18.02 21.17 2.08
C ARG A 236 17.79 20.18 3.18
N GLU A 237 18.58 19.12 3.16
CA GLU A 237 18.69 18.20 4.27
C GLU A 237 19.23 18.93 5.50
N ASP A 238 18.54 18.79 6.62
CA ASP A 238 18.96 19.22 7.94
C ASP A 238 19.84 18.15 8.57
N ILE A 239 21.02 18.56 9.05
CA ILE A 239 22.02 17.68 9.62
C ILE A 239 22.35 18.21 11.01
N GLU A 240 21.40 18.11 11.94
CA GLU A 240 21.56 18.70 13.29
C GLU A 240 22.60 17.95 14.17
N ASP A 241 22.98 16.71 13.85
CA ASP A 241 23.74 15.85 14.80
C ASP A 241 25.02 15.16 14.25
N ARG A 242 25.54 15.50 13.07
CA ARG A 242 26.84 14.93 12.61
C ARG A 242 28.01 15.70 13.22
N GLU A 243 28.23 15.50 14.51
CA GLU A 243 29.47 15.88 15.18
C GLU A 243 30.65 15.16 14.47
N GLU A 244 31.51 15.95 13.80
CA GLU A 244 32.88 15.63 13.34
C GLU A 244 33.16 15.29 11.85
N GLU A 245 32.18 15.05 10.98
CA GLU A 245 32.46 14.98 9.52
C GLU A 245 31.81 16.15 8.76
N ILE A 246 32.65 16.90 8.02
CA ILE A 246 32.28 18.00 7.13
C ILE A 246 31.53 17.43 5.90
N GLN A 247 30.39 16.78 6.11
CA GLN A 247 29.54 16.35 5.01
C GLN A 247 28.62 17.50 4.64
N ARG A 248 28.65 17.93 3.38
CA ARG A 248 27.70 18.94 2.91
C ARG A 248 26.31 18.31 2.75
N PRO A 249 25.24 19.02 3.17
CA PRO A 249 23.88 18.54 2.99
C PRO A 249 23.54 18.42 1.51
N GLY A 250 22.66 17.45 1.21
CA GLY A 250 22.02 17.41 -0.10
C GLY A 250 21.22 18.67 -0.34
N VAL A 251 21.26 19.19 -1.58
CA VAL A 251 20.44 20.32 -2.00
C VAL A 251 19.52 19.88 -3.12
N LEU A 252 18.23 20.09 -2.94
CA LEU A 252 17.19 19.84 -3.92
C LEU A 252 16.55 21.17 -4.29
N ALA A 253 16.62 21.53 -5.56
CA ALA A 253 16.02 22.74 -6.09
C ALA A 253 14.94 22.40 -7.11
N VAL A 254 13.73 22.90 -6.85
CA VAL A 254 12.63 22.95 -7.81
C VAL A 254 12.69 24.30 -8.51
N HIS A 255 12.81 24.28 -9.84
CA HIS A 255 12.75 25.46 -10.68
C HIS A 255 11.58 25.39 -11.64
N LEU A 256 10.87 26.50 -11.74
CA LEU A 256 9.75 26.71 -12.65
C LEU A 256 10.14 27.78 -13.67
N THR A 257 9.88 27.56 -14.95
CA THR A 257 10.10 28.57 -16.00
C THR A 257 8.90 28.64 -16.92
N ARG A 258 8.28 29.82 -17.02
CA ARG A 258 7.19 30.06 -17.97
C ARG A 258 7.75 30.27 -19.38
N LEU A 259 7.25 29.50 -20.34
CA LEU A 259 7.66 29.59 -21.73
C LEU A 259 6.64 30.41 -22.54
N ALA A 260 7.14 31.28 -23.42
CA ALA A 260 6.29 32.03 -24.35
C ALA A 260 5.62 31.11 -25.40
N GLN A 261 6.36 30.08 -25.83
CA GLN A 261 5.89 28.98 -26.68
C GLN A 261 6.64 27.72 -26.24
N ALA A 262 5.90 26.71 -25.79
CA ALA A 262 6.48 25.42 -25.45
C ALA A 262 6.47 24.53 -26.70
N ASP A 263 7.66 24.08 -27.11
CA ASP A 263 7.81 22.92 -27.99
C ASP A 263 8.25 21.71 -27.15
N GLY A 264 7.98 20.49 -27.61
CA GLY A 264 8.34 19.28 -26.86
C GLY A 264 9.86 19.06 -26.65
N SER A 265 10.72 19.92 -27.21
CA SER A 265 12.18 19.82 -27.09
C SER A 265 12.78 20.69 -25.99
N GLU A 266 11.99 21.56 -25.36
CA GLU A 266 12.45 22.46 -24.28
C GLU A 266 13.11 21.73 -23.10
N PRO A 267 12.60 20.58 -22.61
CA PRO A 267 13.31 19.79 -21.60
C PRO A 267 14.73 19.41 -22.05
N GLN A 268 14.89 18.96 -23.30
CA GLN A 268 16.21 18.59 -23.82
C GLN A 268 17.14 19.80 -23.93
N LYS A 269 16.63 20.95 -24.40
CA LYS A 269 17.40 22.20 -24.49
C LYS A 269 17.92 22.63 -23.12
N LEU A 270 17.10 22.52 -22.07
CA LEU A 270 17.51 22.84 -20.71
C LEU A 270 18.65 21.92 -20.22
N LEU A 271 18.51 20.59 -20.43
CA LEU A 271 19.57 19.66 -20.03
C LEU A 271 20.86 19.88 -20.84
N GLU A 272 20.77 20.25 -22.11
CA GLU A 272 21.93 20.66 -22.92
C GLU A 272 22.58 21.94 -22.39
N GLN A 273 21.82 22.89 -21.86
CA GLN A 273 22.36 24.07 -21.19
C GLN A 273 23.08 23.69 -19.89
N THR A 274 22.50 22.81 -19.07
CA THR A 274 23.17 22.29 -17.86
C THR A 274 24.51 21.64 -18.19
N ARG A 275 24.59 20.87 -19.29
CA ARG A 275 25.86 20.31 -19.78
C ARG A 275 26.91 21.36 -20.12
N ARG A 276 26.50 22.56 -20.53
CA ARG A 276 27.41 23.64 -20.93
C ARG A 276 27.82 24.54 -19.76
N ILE A 277 27.02 24.59 -18.70
CA ILE A 277 27.25 25.45 -17.53
C ILE A 277 28.33 24.87 -16.60
N SER A 278 28.58 23.55 -16.64
CA SER A 278 29.52 22.91 -15.72
C SER A 278 30.98 23.07 -16.12
N ARG A 279 31.82 23.23 -15.08
CA ARG A 279 33.26 23.57 -15.10
C ARG A 279 34.11 22.40 -15.66
N ALA A 280 35.43 22.59 -15.75
CA ALA A 280 36.37 21.56 -16.23
C ALA A 280 36.17 20.22 -15.49
N GLU A 281 36.29 19.09 -16.21
CA GLU A 281 36.17 17.70 -15.69
C GLU A 281 34.74 17.19 -15.40
N GLN A 282 33.87 17.20 -16.41
CA GLN A 282 32.52 16.63 -16.34
C GLN A 282 32.43 15.25 -17.01
N ALA A 283 31.66 14.34 -16.42
CA ALA A 283 31.25 13.07 -17.01
C ALA A 283 29.72 12.91 -16.96
N VAL A 284 29.10 12.56 -18.08
CA VAL A 284 27.69 12.13 -18.10
C VAL A 284 27.65 10.69 -17.61
N LEU A 285 26.95 10.46 -16.49
CA LEU A 285 26.82 9.12 -15.91
C LEU A 285 25.64 8.37 -16.53
N SER A 286 24.50 9.06 -16.70
CA SER A 286 23.30 8.50 -17.31
C SER A 286 22.41 9.57 -17.93
N GLU A 287 21.63 9.18 -18.93
CA GLU A 287 20.54 9.96 -19.51
C GLU A 287 19.41 8.98 -19.82
N SER A 288 18.20 9.32 -19.41
CA SER A 288 17.04 8.46 -19.66
C SER A 288 15.76 9.27 -19.81
N ARG A 289 14.77 8.66 -20.47
CA ARG A 289 13.40 9.18 -20.51
C ARG A 289 12.58 8.47 -19.45
N THR A 290 11.74 9.23 -18.77
CA THR A 290 10.82 8.73 -17.75
C THR A 290 9.48 9.46 -17.86
N THR A 291 8.55 9.16 -16.96
CA THR A 291 7.30 9.88 -16.81
C THR A 291 7.20 10.47 -15.41
N VAL A 292 6.83 11.74 -15.29
CA VAL A 292 6.60 12.43 -14.01
C VAL A 292 5.21 13.05 -14.06
N ASP A 293 4.38 12.74 -13.07
CA ASP A 293 2.98 13.20 -13.01
C ASP A 293 2.23 12.96 -14.35
N GLY A 294 2.40 11.76 -14.91
CA GLY A 294 1.82 11.35 -16.19
C GLY A 294 2.39 12.03 -17.45
N ARG A 295 3.48 12.79 -17.35
CA ARG A 295 4.07 13.57 -18.45
C ARG A 295 5.46 13.07 -18.80
N ASP A 296 5.79 13.09 -20.09
CA ASP A 296 7.13 12.74 -20.56
C ASP A 296 8.18 13.69 -19.95
N ALA A 297 9.20 13.08 -19.34
CA ALA A 297 10.29 13.78 -18.68
C ALA A 297 11.63 13.26 -19.19
N THR A 298 12.62 14.14 -19.23
CA THR A 298 14.01 13.77 -19.52
C THR A 298 14.85 13.93 -18.28
N THR A 299 15.70 12.94 -18.03
CA THR A 299 16.56 12.87 -16.85
C THR A 299 18.02 12.84 -17.28
N ILE A 300 18.88 13.50 -16.50
CA ILE A 300 20.32 13.41 -16.65
C ILE A 300 20.98 13.29 -15.29
N THR A 301 22.00 12.42 -15.22
CA THR A 301 22.91 12.36 -14.07
C THR A 301 24.31 12.70 -14.55
N LEU A 302 24.93 13.67 -13.89
CA LEU A 302 26.24 14.18 -14.19
C LEU A 302 27.13 14.04 -12.96
N ARG A 303 28.41 13.79 -13.18
CA ARG A 303 29.47 14.00 -12.19
C ARG A 303 30.35 15.15 -12.65
N TYR A 304 30.72 16.04 -11.74
CA TYR A 304 31.66 17.12 -12.02
C TYR A 304 32.47 17.49 -10.77
N ARG A 305 33.67 18.05 -10.96
CA ARG A 305 34.50 18.55 -9.85
C ARG A 305 34.24 20.04 -9.63
N ASP A 306 33.85 20.42 -8.42
CA ASP A 306 33.83 21.82 -8.01
C ASP A 306 35.24 22.27 -7.62
N THR A 307 35.94 22.89 -8.57
CA THR A 307 37.34 23.34 -8.40
C THR A 307 37.53 24.38 -7.29
N GLU A 308 36.47 25.09 -6.90
CA GLU A 308 36.55 26.14 -5.87
C GLU A 308 36.64 25.54 -4.46
N HIS A 309 35.94 24.42 -4.25
CA HIS A 309 35.90 23.71 -2.98
C HIS A 309 36.68 22.39 -2.99
N ASP A 310 37.22 22.00 -4.14
CA ASP A 310 37.93 20.74 -4.40
C ASP A 310 37.10 19.49 -4.08
N LEU A 311 35.85 19.47 -4.52
CA LEU A 311 34.89 18.38 -4.26
C LEU A 311 34.40 17.73 -5.54
N ASP A 312 34.23 16.40 -5.52
CA ASP A 312 33.50 15.69 -6.56
C ASP A 312 32.00 15.70 -6.21
N LEU A 313 31.19 16.26 -7.11
CA LEU A 313 29.75 16.41 -6.96
C LEU A 313 29.02 15.59 -8.03
N PHE A 314 27.84 15.12 -7.67
CA PHE A 314 26.87 14.64 -8.64
C PHE A 314 25.69 15.60 -8.73
N LEU A 315 25.16 15.71 -9.95
CA LEU A 315 23.94 16.44 -10.25
C LEU A 315 22.96 15.49 -10.92
N HIS A 316 21.77 15.36 -10.34
CA HIS A 316 20.66 14.66 -10.95
C HIS A 316 19.57 15.68 -11.29
N GLN A 317 19.28 15.86 -12.57
CA GLN A 317 18.30 16.83 -13.03
C GLN A 317 17.24 16.17 -13.90
N ILE A 318 16.00 16.59 -13.68
CA ILE A 318 14.84 16.17 -14.46
C ILE A 318 14.13 17.39 -14.98
N ALA A 319 13.79 17.37 -16.26
CA ALA A 319 13.04 18.42 -16.92
C ALA A 319 11.80 17.85 -17.63
N PHE A 320 10.67 18.53 -17.50
CA PHE A 320 9.43 18.17 -18.17
C PHE A 320 8.51 19.38 -18.37
N LEU A 321 7.56 19.26 -19.30
CA LEU A 321 6.60 20.31 -19.60
C LEU A 321 5.23 20.00 -18.99
N ALA A 322 4.64 20.98 -18.31
CA ALA A 322 3.24 20.96 -17.93
C ALA A 322 2.54 22.19 -18.53
N GLY A 323 1.84 21.98 -19.65
CA GLY A 323 1.26 23.07 -20.43
C GLY A 323 2.33 23.98 -21.03
N SER A 324 2.31 25.27 -20.67
CA SER A 324 3.32 26.25 -21.09
C SER A 324 4.47 26.44 -20.09
N MET A 325 4.50 25.62 -19.04
CA MET A 325 5.48 25.72 -17.97
C MET A 325 6.53 24.60 -18.10
N LEU A 326 7.80 24.98 -18.06
CA LEU A 326 8.93 24.07 -17.96
C LEU A 326 9.31 23.91 -16.49
N TYR A 327 9.19 22.69 -15.99
CA TYR A 327 9.64 22.31 -14.66
C TYR A 327 11.02 21.69 -14.75
N SER A 328 11.87 22.02 -13.78
CA SER A 328 13.17 21.40 -13.59
C SER A 328 13.37 21.09 -12.12
N LEU A 329 13.55 19.81 -11.78
CA LEU A 329 13.95 19.38 -10.46
C LEU A 329 15.42 19.00 -10.50
N THR A 330 16.24 19.64 -9.68
CA THR A 330 17.70 19.46 -9.67
C THR A 330 18.16 19.10 -8.27
N MET A 331 18.79 17.95 -8.12
CA MET A 331 19.51 17.57 -6.90
C MET A 331 21.01 17.70 -7.13
N VAL A 332 21.71 18.30 -6.16
CA VAL A 332 23.17 18.40 -6.13
C VAL A 332 23.67 17.94 -4.76
N ALA A 333 24.64 17.03 -4.76
CA ALA A 333 25.29 16.55 -3.55
C ALA A 333 26.69 16.00 -3.86
N GLU A 334 27.46 15.66 -2.83
CA GLU A 334 28.77 15.00 -2.98
C GLU A 334 28.62 13.63 -3.64
N GLU A 335 29.50 13.28 -4.59
CA GLU A 335 29.45 12.01 -5.34
C GLU A 335 29.46 10.80 -4.39
N ALA A 336 30.14 10.90 -3.24
CA ALA A 336 30.20 9.85 -2.23
C ALA A 336 28.82 9.48 -1.63
N ARG A 337 27.85 10.40 -1.67
CA ARG A 337 26.48 10.21 -1.15
C ARG A 337 25.45 9.85 -2.23
N LYS A 338 25.91 9.61 -3.45
CA LYS A 338 25.02 9.35 -4.59
C LYS A 338 24.10 8.16 -4.37
N ASP A 339 24.63 7.05 -3.86
CA ASP A 339 23.85 5.81 -3.67
C ASP A 339 22.82 5.94 -2.53
N GLU A 340 23.05 6.86 -1.59
CA GLU A 340 22.13 7.23 -0.51
C GLU A 340 20.99 8.13 -1.03
N LEU A 341 21.34 9.22 -1.73
CA LEU A 341 20.40 10.30 -2.06
C LEU A 341 19.63 10.08 -3.38
N LEU A 342 20.20 9.34 -4.34
CA LEU A 342 19.52 9.10 -5.63
C LEU A 342 18.19 8.33 -5.48
N PRO A 343 18.07 7.33 -4.59
CA PRO A 343 16.78 6.74 -4.24
C PRO A 343 15.77 7.76 -3.69
N GLU A 344 16.19 8.70 -2.84
CA GLU A 344 15.31 9.73 -2.26
C GLU A 344 14.77 10.66 -3.34
N MET A 345 15.63 11.13 -4.25
CA MET A 345 15.21 11.92 -5.39
C MET A 345 14.23 11.15 -6.28
N THR A 346 14.49 9.86 -6.52
CA THR A 346 13.56 9.01 -7.28
C THR A 346 12.17 8.97 -6.65
N ARG A 347 12.09 8.91 -5.32
CA ARG A 347 10.80 8.99 -4.59
C ARG A 347 10.17 10.38 -4.64
N ALA A 348 10.97 11.43 -4.47
CA ALA A 348 10.50 12.81 -4.62
C ALA A 348 9.87 13.06 -5.99
N LEU A 349 10.41 12.42 -7.03
CA LEU A 349 9.89 12.49 -8.40
C LEU A 349 8.63 11.65 -8.60
N GLN A 350 8.58 10.46 -8.04
CA GLN A 350 7.38 9.62 -8.06
C GLN A 350 6.21 10.31 -7.36
N SER A 351 6.50 11.02 -6.27
CA SER A 351 5.52 11.82 -5.54
C SER A 351 5.33 13.23 -6.12
N LEU A 352 6.06 13.66 -7.15
CA LEU A 352 5.90 15.02 -7.67
C LEU A 352 4.52 15.18 -8.31
N ARG A 353 3.80 16.21 -7.90
CA ARG A 353 2.55 16.65 -8.53
C ARG A 353 2.62 18.12 -8.85
N VAL A 354 2.29 18.44 -10.10
CA VAL A 354 2.12 19.82 -10.53
C VAL A 354 0.67 20.19 -10.35
N ILE A 355 0.43 21.22 -9.56
CA ILE A 355 -0.90 21.73 -9.23
C ILE A 355 -1.17 22.92 -10.15
N PRO A 356 -1.93 22.74 -11.23
CA PRO A 356 -2.27 23.86 -12.11
C PRO A 356 -3.19 24.85 -11.38
N PHE A 357 -2.70 26.07 -11.16
CA PHE A 357 -3.54 27.22 -10.85
C PHE A 357 -3.97 27.83 -12.19
N ASP A 358 -5.05 27.32 -12.75
CA ASP A 358 -5.73 27.95 -13.89
C ASP A 358 -7.18 28.25 -13.46
N ASP A 359 -7.78 29.32 -13.99
CA ASP A 359 -9.10 29.83 -13.58
C ASP A 359 -10.28 28.86 -13.84
N SER A 360 -10.01 27.66 -14.39
CA SER A 360 -11.01 26.60 -14.53
C SER A 360 -11.05 25.75 -13.26
N MET A 361 -12.22 25.69 -12.61
CA MET A 361 -12.50 24.94 -11.37
C MET A 361 -12.05 23.47 -11.34
N ILE A 362 -11.69 22.87 -12.47
CA ILE A 362 -11.08 21.55 -12.60
C ILE A 362 -10.06 21.64 -13.74
N ALA A 363 -8.77 21.72 -13.42
CA ALA A 363 -7.73 21.60 -14.43
C ALA A 363 -7.58 20.14 -14.86
N HIS A 364 -7.46 19.88 -16.17
CA HIS A 364 -7.35 18.52 -16.70
C HIS A 364 -6.02 18.35 -17.45
N SER A 365 -5.19 17.39 -17.05
CA SER A 365 -4.20 16.80 -17.96
C SER A 365 -4.93 15.91 -18.97
N LYS A 366 -5.21 16.41 -20.18
CA LYS A 366 -5.87 15.62 -21.24
C LYS A 366 -4.93 14.53 -21.76
N GLY A 367 -5.39 13.28 -21.78
CA GLY A 367 -4.81 12.21 -22.61
C GLY A 367 -4.35 10.93 -21.91
N GLY A 368 -4.52 10.81 -20.58
CA GLY A 368 -4.15 9.62 -19.80
C GLY A 368 -5.34 8.89 -19.17
N PRO A 369 -5.10 7.72 -18.52
CA PRO A 369 -6.13 7.02 -17.75
C PRO A 369 -6.62 7.78 -16.51
N PHE A 370 -5.91 8.84 -16.11
CA PHE A 370 -6.21 9.65 -14.92
C PHE A 370 -6.12 11.16 -15.23
N GLN A 371 -6.74 11.96 -14.36
CA GLN A 371 -6.68 13.41 -14.36
C GLN A 371 -6.33 13.90 -12.95
N THR A 372 -5.35 14.80 -12.85
CA THR A 372 -5.04 15.50 -11.59
C THR A 372 -5.97 16.70 -11.45
N ILE A 373 -6.74 16.75 -10.38
CA ILE A 373 -7.67 17.83 -10.05
C ILE A 373 -7.13 18.60 -8.86
N PHE A 374 -7.28 19.90 -8.88
CA PHE A 374 -7.10 20.76 -7.73
C PHE A 374 -8.38 21.55 -7.49
N ASP A 375 -8.89 21.49 -6.27
CA ASP A 375 -10.02 22.27 -5.82
C ASP A 375 -9.56 23.31 -4.79
N GLU A 376 -9.60 24.58 -5.17
CA GLU A 376 -9.18 25.71 -4.34
C GLU A 376 -10.10 25.94 -3.13
N ARG A 377 -11.39 25.56 -3.22
CA ARG A 377 -12.34 25.80 -2.12
C ARG A 377 -12.04 24.89 -0.95
N LEU A 378 -11.75 23.63 -1.23
CA LEU A 378 -11.38 22.62 -0.24
C LEU A 378 -9.87 22.56 0.01
N MET A 379 -9.07 23.19 -0.86
CA MET A 379 -7.61 23.06 -0.91
C MET A 379 -7.16 21.61 -1.02
N LEU A 380 -7.77 20.87 -1.94
CA LEU A 380 -7.48 19.46 -2.17
C LEU A 380 -6.93 19.23 -3.56
N SER A 381 -5.88 18.42 -3.66
CA SER A 381 -5.43 17.84 -4.92
C SER A 381 -5.72 16.34 -4.96
N LEU A 382 -6.29 15.87 -6.07
CA LEU A 382 -6.78 14.50 -6.26
C LEU A 382 -6.33 13.95 -7.60
N ILE A 383 -6.09 12.65 -7.69
CA ILE A 383 -5.97 11.92 -8.95
C ILE A 383 -7.27 11.16 -9.17
N ILE A 384 -7.98 11.50 -10.25
CA ILE A 384 -9.28 10.93 -10.59
C ILE A 384 -9.15 10.08 -11.87
N PRO A 385 -9.64 8.83 -11.90
CA PRO A 385 -9.64 8.03 -13.12
C PRO A 385 -10.64 8.55 -14.16
N THR A 386 -10.29 8.46 -15.44
CA THR A 386 -11.22 8.72 -16.54
C THR A 386 -12.17 7.52 -16.69
N PRO A 387 -13.50 7.68 -16.85
CA PRO A 387 -14.24 8.91 -17.20
C PRO A 387 -15.02 9.55 -16.03
N TRP A 388 -14.48 9.57 -14.81
CA TRP A 388 -15.21 10.14 -13.68
C TRP A 388 -15.43 11.65 -13.84
N THR A 389 -16.59 12.12 -13.40
CA THR A 389 -17.01 13.52 -13.52
C THR A 389 -17.26 14.14 -12.15
N GLY A 390 -16.66 15.30 -11.89
CA GLY A 390 -16.85 16.07 -10.66
C GLY A 390 -17.92 17.14 -10.80
N GLN A 391 -18.71 17.35 -9.74
CA GLN A 391 -19.61 18.48 -9.60
C GLN A 391 -19.72 18.91 -8.14
N TRP A 392 -20.06 20.19 -7.95
CA TRP A 392 -20.37 20.75 -6.64
C TRP A 392 -21.84 20.52 -6.31
N ASP A 393 -22.09 19.97 -5.13
CA ASP A 393 -23.42 19.88 -4.53
C ASP A 393 -23.52 20.91 -3.41
N GLY A 394 -24.14 22.05 -3.72
CA GLY A 394 -24.12 23.23 -2.87
C GLY A 394 -22.74 23.89 -2.75
N GLU A 395 -22.48 24.55 -1.62
CA GLU A 395 -21.25 25.35 -1.40
C GLU A 395 -20.10 24.56 -0.77
N LYS A 396 -20.37 23.39 -0.18
CA LYS A 396 -19.44 22.70 0.73
C LYS A 396 -19.09 21.26 0.34
N LEU A 397 -19.78 20.68 -0.64
CA LEU A 397 -19.59 19.28 -1.02
C LEU A 397 -19.15 19.17 -2.49
N LEU A 398 -17.91 18.73 -2.69
CA LEU A 398 -17.42 18.31 -4.01
C LEU A 398 -17.69 16.81 -4.18
N ARG A 399 -18.38 16.41 -5.24
CA ARG A 399 -18.69 14.99 -5.50
C ARG A 399 -18.27 14.58 -6.90
N PHE A 400 -17.59 13.44 -6.99
CA PHE A 400 -17.26 12.76 -8.22
C PHE A 400 -18.16 11.55 -8.43
N TYR A 401 -18.53 11.33 -9.69
CA TYR A 401 -19.38 10.25 -10.15
C TYR A 401 -18.59 9.40 -11.13
N GLY A 402 -18.57 8.09 -10.90
CA GLY A 402 -18.00 7.12 -11.83
C GLY A 402 -18.86 6.90 -13.08
N PRO A 403 -18.42 6.00 -13.97
CA PRO A 403 -19.20 5.64 -15.15
C PRO A 403 -20.55 5.01 -14.77
N PRO A 404 -21.61 5.25 -15.56
CA PRO A 404 -22.92 4.60 -15.34
C PRO A 404 -22.80 3.08 -15.47
N GLN A 405 -23.57 2.36 -14.66
CA GLN A 405 -23.64 0.91 -14.62
C GLN A 405 -24.96 0.44 -15.24
N PRO A 406 -24.98 0.00 -16.51
CA PRO A 406 -26.21 -0.29 -17.24
C PRO A 406 -27.05 -1.41 -16.61
N ASP A 407 -26.40 -2.35 -15.93
CA ASP A 407 -27.06 -3.46 -15.25
C ASP A 407 -27.77 -3.04 -13.95
N PHE A 408 -27.59 -1.79 -13.51
CA PHE A 408 -28.11 -1.23 -12.27
C PHE A 408 -28.81 0.13 -12.49
N ASP A 409 -29.66 0.22 -13.52
CA ASP A 409 -30.43 1.44 -13.86
C ASP A 409 -29.55 2.69 -14.00
N ASP A 410 -28.41 2.52 -14.69
CA ASP A 410 -27.38 3.55 -14.87
C ASP A 410 -26.84 4.17 -13.56
N TYR A 411 -26.88 3.41 -12.45
CA TYR A 411 -26.26 3.76 -11.18
C TYR A 411 -24.81 4.20 -11.38
N ARG A 412 -24.36 5.18 -10.58
CA ARG A 412 -22.99 5.67 -10.60
C ARG A 412 -22.38 5.57 -9.21
N PRO A 413 -21.23 4.89 -9.03
CA PRO A 413 -20.50 4.95 -7.77
C PRO A 413 -20.01 6.39 -7.55
N THR A 414 -19.88 6.80 -6.29
CA THR A 414 -19.57 8.20 -5.96
C THR A 414 -18.49 8.30 -4.90
N ILE A 415 -17.69 9.36 -4.98
CA ILE A 415 -16.86 9.83 -3.87
C ILE A 415 -17.10 11.32 -3.65
N SER A 416 -17.25 11.73 -2.40
CA SER A 416 -17.46 13.14 -2.06
C SER A 416 -16.53 13.62 -0.96
N PHE A 417 -16.20 14.90 -1.02
CA PHE A 417 -15.27 15.59 -0.15
C PHE A 417 -15.95 16.83 0.41
N GLN A 418 -15.85 17.00 1.73
CA GLN A 418 -16.34 18.16 2.44
C GLN A 418 -15.28 18.58 3.45
N ALA A 419 -15.05 19.89 3.60
CA ALA A 419 -14.21 20.44 4.64
C ALA A 419 -15.08 21.18 5.67
N ILE A 420 -14.88 20.88 6.94
CA ILE A 420 -15.57 21.53 8.06
C ILE A 420 -14.50 22.18 8.95
N PRO A 421 -14.56 23.50 9.18
CA PRO A 421 -13.70 24.16 10.15
C PRO A 421 -13.92 23.55 11.54
N VAL A 422 -12.84 23.24 12.24
CA VAL A 422 -12.93 22.69 13.60
C VAL A 422 -12.61 23.76 14.63
N GLU A 423 -13.45 23.86 15.66
CA GLU A 423 -13.20 24.75 16.81
C GLU A 423 -12.35 24.05 17.88
N GLY A 424 -12.29 22.71 17.85
CA GLY A 424 -11.50 21.87 18.73
C GLY A 424 -10.23 21.33 18.05
N PHE A 425 -9.25 20.94 18.86
CA PHE A 425 -8.02 20.29 18.43
C PHE A 425 -7.64 19.19 19.41
N GLY A 426 -6.93 18.17 18.91
CA GLY A 426 -6.42 17.06 19.72
C GLY A 426 -7.22 15.76 19.58
N TYR A 427 -6.58 14.69 20.05
CA TYR A 427 -7.05 13.31 19.87
C TYR A 427 -8.40 13.05 20.54
N ASP A 428 -8.60 13.54 21.76
CA ASP A 428 -9.85 13.33 22.53
C ASP A 428 -11.08 13.90 21.83
N TRP A 429 -10.93 15.08 21.20
CA TRP A 429 -12.00 15.70 20.43
C TRP A 429 -12.36 14.87 19.20
N LEU A 430 -11.35 14.37 18.48
CA LEU A 430 -11.55 13.51 17.31
C LEU A 430 -12.25 12.19 17.70
N GLU A 431 -11.87 11.59 18.84
CA GLU A 431 -12.51 10.38 19.35
C GLU A 431 -13.99 10.60 19.71
N GLU A 432 -14.33 11.76 20.30
CA GLU A 432 -15.73 12.11 20.58
C GLU A 432 -16.55 12.25 19.29
N VAL A 433 -15.96 12.86 18.26
CA VAL A 433 -16.59 12.98 16.94
C VAL A 433 -16.79 11.60 16.30
N ILE A 434 -15.77 10.75 16.29
CA ILE A 434 -15.83 9.37 15.76
C ILE A 434 -16.93 8.55 16.45
N ALA A 435 -16.99 8.63 17.79
CA ALA A 435 -17.94 7.88 18.59
C ALA A 435 -19.38 8.40 18.42
N THR A 436 -19.56 9.70 18.20
CA THR A 436 -20.88 10.28 17.94
C THR A 436 -21.37 9.90 16.55
N LEU A 437 -20.54 10.10 15.51
CA LEU A 437 -20.90 9.71 14.15
C LEU A 437 -21.21 8.21 14.02
N GLY A 438 -20.48 7.34 14.73
CA GLY A 438 -20.80 5.90 14.73
C GLY A 438 -22.18 5.56 15.26
N ARG A 439 -22.59 6.20 16.37
CA ARG A 439 -23.93 5.98 16.93
C ARG A 439 -25.01 6.54 16.02
N ASP A 440 -24.82 7.74 15.50
CA ASP A 440 -25.79 8.37 14.60
C ASP A 440 -26.00 7.51 13.34
N MET A 441 -24.91 6.98 12.76
CA MET A 441 -24.98 6.10 11.58
C MET A 441 -25.68 4.77 11.87
N GLU A 442 -25.42 4.14 13.02
CA GLU A 442 -26.10 2.91 13.44
C GLU A 442 -27.62 3.11 13.64
N GLU A 443 -28.02 4.31 14.08
CA GLU A 443 -29.42 4.68 14.28
C GLU A 443 -30.13 5.09 12.97
N GLU A 444 -29.43 5.78 12.06
CA GLU A 444 -29.99 6.32 10.82
C GLU A 444 -30.06 5.30 9.67
N TYR A 445 -29.07 4.40 9.56
CA TYR A 445 -28.99 3.49 8.42
C TYR A 445 -29.68 2.15 8.69
N ASN A 446 -30.66 1.81 7.87
CA ASN A 446 -31.35 0.53 7.94
C ASN A 446 -30.40 -0.63 7.61
N GLN A 447 -30.43 -1.69 8.43
CA GLN A 447 -29.55 -2.86 8.33
C GLN A 447 -28.05 -2.51 8.29
N TYR A 448 -27.66 -1.47 9.04
CA TYR A 448 -26.27 -1.08 9.19
C TYR A 448 -25.39 -2.25 9.65
N THR A 449 -24.32 -2.49 8.91
CA THR A 449 -23.30 -3.50 9.21
C THR A 449 -21.92 -2.88 9.11
N LEU A 450 -21.20 -2.79 10.23
CA LEU A 450 -19.81 -2.36 10.23
C LEU A 450 -18.92 -3.48 9.64
N VAL A 451 -18.13 -3.14 8.61
CA VAL A 451 -17.22 -4.07 7.93
C VAL A 451 -15.79 -3.91 8.41
N LEU A 452 -15.32 -2.66 8.49
CA LEU A 452 -13.96 -2.33 8.91
C LEU A 452 -13.95 -0.98 9.63
N GLU A 453 -13.12 -0.87 10.65
CA GLU A 453 -12.78 0.40 11.27
C GLU A 453 -11.27 0.44 11.49
N ASN A 454 -10.63 1.54 11.08
CA ASN A 454 -9.19 1.68 11.17
C ASN A 454 -8.78 3.13 11.48
N ARG A 455 -7.71 3.29 12.24
CA ARG A 455 -7.06 4.57 12.52
C ARG A 455 -5.66 4.56 11.93
N PHE A 456 -5.27 5.64 11.28
CA PHE A 456 -3.96 5.76 10.66
C PHE A 456 -3.54 7.24 10.56
N LEU A 457 -2.27 7.47 10.25
CA LEU A 457 -1.76 8.79 9.88
C LEU A 457 -1.63 8.84 8.35
N THR A 458 -1.94 9.97 7.75
CA THR A 458 -1.59 10.22 6.34
C THR A 458 -0.08 10.43 6.18
N GLU A 459 0.36 10.61 4.94
CA GLU A 459 1.75 11.00 4.61
C GLU A 459 2.18 12.28 5.32
N ASP A 460 1.25 13.21 5.50
CA ASP A 460 1.49 14.49 6.15
C ASP A 460 1.40 14.41 7.68
N LEU A 461 1.36 13.17 8.20
CA LEU A 461 1.16 12.84 9.60
C LEU A 461 -0.17 13.35 10.17
N ASP A 462 -1.15 13.59 9.28
CA ASP A 462 -2.48 14.01 9.68
C ASP A 462 -3.27 12.80 10.21
N PRO A 463 -3.90 12.90 11.39
CA PRO A 463 -4.78 11.86 11.90
C PRO A 463 -5.97 11.59 10.97
N ALA A 464 -6.17 10.32 10.65
CA ALA A 464 -7.28 9.84 9.86
C ALA A 464 -8.00 8.66 10.52
N HIS A 465 -9.32 8.64 10.40
CA HIS A 465 -10.18 7.53 10.81
C HIS A 465 -10.98 7.07 9.61
N LEU A 466 -10.86 5.80 9.26
CA LEU A 466 -11.59 5.14 8.18
C LEU A 466 -12.60 4.18 8.77
N ARG A 467 -13.84 4.28 8.30
CA ARG A 467 -14.89 3.30 8.56
C ARG A 467 -15.46 2.80 7.25
N ARG A 468 -15.57 1.48 7.07
CA ARG A 468 -16.28 0.84 5.98
C ARG A 468 -17.47 0.08 6.54
N TYR A 469 -18.61 0.22 5.91
CA TYR A 469 -19.87 -0.32 6.37
C TYR A 469 -20.81 -0.57 5.20
N GLN A 470 -21.83 -1.38 5.44
CA GLN A 470 -22.90 -1.66 4.51
C GLN A 470 -24.24 -1.26 5.14
N TRP A 471 -25.21 -0.91 4.30
CA TRP A 471 -26.57 -0.58 4.72
C TRP A 471 -27.56 -0.79 3.56
N VAL A 472 -28.85 -0.79 3.86
CA VAL A 472 -29.91 -0.96 2.85
C VAL A 472 -30.79 0.27 2.82
N ASP A 473 -30.96 0.86 1.64
CA ASP A 473 -31.88 1.97 1.45
C ASP A 473 -33.33 1.50 1.59
N GLU A 474 -34.11 2.16 2.46
CA GLU A 474 -35.48 1.73 2.78
C GLU A 474 -36.43 1.86 1.59
N GLU A 475 -36.24 2.89 0.76
CA GLU A 475 -37.15 3.18 -0.36
C GLU A 475 -36.91 2.26 -1.56
N SER A 476 -35.65 2.08 -1.95
CA SER A 476 -35.28 1.27 -3.12
C SER A 476 -35.03 -0.21 -2.77
N GLY A 477 -34.74 -0.52 -1.51
CA GLY A 477 -34.31 -1.85 -1.06
C GLY A 477 -32.90 -2.23 -1.53
N LEU A 478 -32.15 -1.31 -2.14
CA LEU A 478 -30.79 -1.56 -2.63
C LEU A 478 -29.78 -1.55 -1.47
N GLY A 479 -28.84 -2.50 -1.52
CA GLY A 479 -27.73 -2.54 -0.58
C GLY A 479 -26.57 -1.64 -1.04
N PHE A 480 -26.02 -0.85 -0.14
CA PHE A 480 -24.88 0.02 -0.38
C PHE A 480 -23.67 -0.44 0.43
N SER A 481 -22.50 -0.42 -0.20
CA SER A 481 -21.21 -0.46 0.48
C SER A 481 -20.58 0.92 0.44
N GLN A 482 -20.18 1.41 1.62
CA GLN A 482 -19.63 2.74 1.79
C GLN A 482 -18.40 2.71 2.67
N PHE A 483 -17.45 3.59 2.38
CA PHE A 483 -16.49 4.03 3.37
C PHE A 483 -16.62 5.52 3.66
N GLN A 484 -16.29 5.88 4.89
CA GLN A 484 -16.13 7.24 5.35
C GLN A 484 -14.73 7.42 5.92
N VAL A 485 -14.04 8.48 5.53
CA VAL A 485 -12.81 8.94 6.15
C VAL A 485 -13.04 10.29 6.81
N LEU A 486 -12.64 10.40 8.08
CA LEU A 486 -12.47 11.65 8.79
C LEU A 486 -10.98 11.96 8.85
N LEU A 487 -10.57 13.05 8.21
CA LEU A 487 -9.16 13.46 8.11
C LEU A 487 -8.97 14.84 8.73
N MET A 488 -8.04 14.97 9.67
CA MET A 488 -7.74 16.23 10.35
C MET A 488 -6.55 16.92 9.71
N ALA A 489 -6.76 18.02 8.97
CA ALA A 489 -5.69 18.75 8.30
C ALA A 489 -5.99 20.27 8.23
N ASN A 490 -4.97 21.12 8.37
CA ASN A 490 -5.08 22.58 8.22
C ASN A 490 -6.24 23.24 9.00
N SER A 491 -6.45 22.85 10.26
CA SER A 491 -7.57 23.32 11.11
C SER A 491 -8.97 23.02 10.56
N HIS A 492 -9.07 22.01 9.69
CA HIS A 492 -10.32 21.49 9.17
C HIS A 492 -10.40 19.98 9.40
N MET A 493 -11.63 19.49 9.54
CA MET A 493 -11.95 18.08 9.39
C MET A 493 -12.50 17.88 7.98
N TYR A 494 -11.82 17.05 7.21
CA TYR A 494 -12.28 16.58 5.93
C TYR A 494 -13.13 15.34 6.12
N ILE A 495 -14.37 15.39 5.64
CA ILE A 495 -15.26 14.23 5.57
C ILE A 495 -15.27 13.74 4.14
N ILE A 496 -14.86 12.49 3.96
CA ILE A 496 -14.68 11.88 2.64
C ILE A 496 -15.54 10.63 2.61
N ASN A 497 -16.52 10.58 1.72
CA ASN A 497 -17.44 9.46 1.61
C ASN A 497 -17.33 8.83 0.24
N GLY A 498 -16.94 7.55 0.16
CA GLY A 498 -16.95 6.75 -1.06
C GLY A 498 -18.05 5.69 -0.98
N ALA A 499 -18.97 5.66 -1.93
CA ALA A 499 -20.12 4.76 -1.90
C ALA A 499 -20.36 4.09 -3.27
N THR A 500 -20.77 2.82 -3.22
CA THR A 500 -21.22 2.02 -4.35
C THR A 500 -22.33 1.06 -3.93
N LEU A 501 -22.99 0.38 -4.88
CA LEU A 501 -23.87 -0.74 -4.56
C LEU A 501 -23.05 -1.92 -4.02
N THR A 502 -23.64 -2.71 -3.13
CA THR A 502 -23.00 -3.90 -2.52
C THR A 502 -22.55 -4.89 -3.59
N GLU A 503 -23.36 -5.08 -4.63
CA GLU A 503 -23.06 -5.94 -5.77
C GLU A 503 -21.86 -5.47 -6.60
N LEU A 504 -21.54 -4.17 -6.51
CA LEU A 504 -20.48 -3.50 -7.25
C LEU A 504 -19.25 -3.19 -6.38
N GLU A 505 -19.27 -3.59 -5.11
CA GLU A 505 -18.27 -3.27 -4.11
C GLU A 505 -16.86 -3.66 -4.55
N ARG A 506 -16.67 -4.90 -5.03
CA ARG A 506 -15.36 -5.41 -5.44
C ARG A 506 -14.73 -4.62 -6.58
N GLN A 507 -15.55 -4.03 -7.44
CA GLN A 507 -15.09 -3.23 -8.57
C GLN A 507 -14.73 -1.82 -8.15
N PHE A 508 -15.59 -1.16 -7.37
CA PHE A 508 -15.47 0.29 -7.15
C PHE A 508 -14.89 0.70 -5.80
N ILE A 509 -15.02 -0.08 -4.72
CA ILE A 509 -14.37 0.28 -3.45
C ILE A 509 -12.86 0.43 -3.60
N PRO A 510 -12.11 -0.47 -4.30
CA PRO A 510 -10.69 -0.25 -4.56
C PRO A 510 -10.42 1.06 -5.29
N THR A 511 -11.15 1.34 -6.38
CA THR A 511 -10.98 2.59 -7.15
C THR A 511 -11.29 3.83 -6.32
N LEU A 512 -12.35 3.80 -5.51
CA LEU A 512 -12.73 4.90 -4.62
C LEU A 512 -11.65 5.12 -3.54
N MET A 513 -11.10 4.03 -2.99
CA MET A 513 -10.00 4.08 -2.04
C MET A 513 -8.72 4.62 -2.70
N ASP A 514 -8.42 4.28 -3.96
CA ASP A 514 -7.29 4.83 -4.71
C ASP A 514 -7.45 6.35 -4.91
N ILE A 515 -8.66 6.82 -5.20
CA ILE A 515 -8.94 8.26 -5.28
C ILE A 515 -8.68 8.93 -3.92
N PHE A 516 -9.21 8.38 -2.83
CA PHE A 516 -8.97 8.90 -1.47
C PHE A 516 -7.48 8.89 -1.13
N GLN A 517 -6.79 7.82 -1.46
CA GLN A 517 -5.36 7.63 -1.25
C GLN A 517 -4.51 8.62 -2.03
N SER A 518 -4.99 9.03 -3.19
CA SER A 518 -4.35 10.09 -3.95
C SER A 518 -4.57 11.48 -3.34
N LEU A 519 -5.36 11.66 -2.28
CA LEU A 519 -5.64 12.99 -1.72
C LEU A 519 -4.35 13.65 -1.20
N ARG A 520 -4.18 14.92 -1.56
CA ARG A 520 -3.25 15.83 -0.88
C ARG A 520 -4.00 17.04 -0.37
N VAL A 521 -3.80 17.36 0.90
CA VAL A 521 -4.32 18.59 1.47
C VAL A 521 -3.27 19.67 1.26
N ILE A 522 -3.62 20.67 0.46
CA ILE A 522 -2.76 21.81 0.22
C ILE A 522 -2.94 22.77 1.40
N PRO A 523 -1.85 23.25 2.03
CA PRO A 523 -1.94 24.31 3.04
C PRO A 523 -2.78 25.48 2.50
N ARG A 524 -3.39 26.29 3.37
CA ARG A 524 -3.93 27.60 2.98
C ARG A 524 -2.82 28.64 3.11
N SER A 525 -2.75 29.60 2.20
CA SER A 525 -1.85 30.74 2.35
C SER A 525 -2.55 31.68 3.33
N ASP A 526 -1.96 31.84 4.52
CA ASP A 526 -2.46 32.78 5.53
C ASP A 526 -2.51 34.24 5.04
#